data_AF-A0A356NT96-F1
#
_entry.id   AF-A0A356NT96-F1
#
_cell.length_a   1.000
_cell.length_b   1.000
_cell.length_c   1.000
_cell.angle_alpha   90.00
_cell.angle_beta   90.00
_cell.angle_gamma   90.00
#
_symmetry.space_group_name_H-M   'P 1'
#
loop_
_entity.id
_entity.type
_entity.pdbx_description
1 polymer ?
#
loop_
_entity_poly.entity_id
_entity_poly.type
_entity_poly.pdbx_seq_one_letter_code
_entity_poly.pdbx_strand_id
1 'polypeptide(L)'
;LAATADDAPSIDNICLAEARRAEIQHGIPEGLMQSITRVESGRKTVTGEYMPWTWTLNDSGEGLFFDTRQAAFDYLQAAVDAGDHSVDVGCMQVNTKWHMDGFFELADMLDPVQNADYAASFLLDLFAAHQSWDGAVKHYHSSDPA
;
A
#
# COMPACT_ATOMS: atom_id res chain seq x y z
N LEU A 1 -21.50 22.38 30.72
CA LEU A 1 -20.25 21.69 30.36
C LEU A 1 -20.22 21.68 28.84
N ALA A 2 -19.39 22.53 28.25
CA ALA A 2 -19.26 22.65 26.81
C ALA A 2 -18.50 21.42 26.30
N ALA A 3 -19.05 20.74 25.28
CA ALA A 3 -18.29 19.76 24.51
C ALA A 3 -17.11 20.49 23.86
N THR A 4 -15.90 20.03 24.15
CA THR A 4 -14.68 20.51 23.50
C THR A 4 -14.70 20.06 22.05
N ALA A 5 -14.23 20.91 21.15
CA ALA A 5 -14.12 20.66 19.72
C ALA A 5 -13.00 19.66 19.38
N ASP A 6 -12.97 18.52 20.07
CA ASP A 6 -12.04 17.40 19.89
C ASP A 6 -12.77 16.11 19.43
N ASP A 7 -14.11 16.15 19.31
CA ASP A 7 -14.94 15.05 18.81
C ASP A 7 -15.19 15.14 17.29
N ALA A 8 -14.22 15.64 16.53
CA ALA A 8 -14.17 15.44 15.09
C ALA A 8 -13.17 14.31 14.80
N PRO A 9 -13.54 13.22 14.12
CA PRO A 9 -12.56 12.20 13.74
C PRO A 9 -11.50 12.85 12.84
N SER A 10 -10.26 12.95 13.31
CA SER A 10 -9.09 13.08 12.43
C SER A 10 -8.85 11.68 11.83
N ILE A 11 -8.92 11.39 10.53
CA ILE A 11 -8.41 12.09 9.35
C ILE A 11 -6.96 12.51 9.66
N ASP A 12 -5.97 11.64 9.55
CA ASP A 12 -5.42 11.17 8.27
C ASP A 12 -4.70 9.82 8.42
N ASN A 13 -5.35 8.73 8.02
CA ASN A 13 -4.59 7.53 7.70
C ASN A 13 -3.80 7.82 6.42
N ILE A 14 -2.46 7.90 6.52
CA ILE A 14 -1.62 8.30 5.38
C ILE A 14 -1.77 7.35 4.18
N CYS A 15 -2.08 6.07 4.38
CA CYS A 15 -2.35 5.17 3.25
C CYS A 15 -3.61 5.54 2.50
N LEU A 16 -4.69 5.90 3.21
CA LEU A 16 -5.91 6.38 2.57
C LEU A 16 -5.71 7.75 1.90
N ALA A 17 -4.95 8.64 2.54
CA ALA A 17 -4.66 9.96 2.00
C ALA A 17 -3.85 9.87 0.71
N GLU A 18 -2.78 9.07 0.70
CA GLU A 18 -1.92 8.89 -0.47
C GLU A 18 -2.61 8.07 -1.58
N ALA A 19 -3.44 7.08 -1.23
CA ALA A 19 -4.29 6.40 -2.21
C ALA A 19 -5.26 7.38 -2.89
N ARG A 20 -5.92 8.26 -2.13
CA ARG A 20 -6.81 9.28 -2.69
C ARG A 20 -6.04 10.29 -3.55
N ARG A 21 -4.86 10.71 -3.11
CA ARG A 21 -4.00 11.62 -3.89
C ARG A 21 -3.63 11.00 -5.23
N ALA A 22 -3.22 9.73 -5.22
CA ALA A 22 -2.87 8.98 -6.42
C ALA A 22 -4.09 8.78 -7.34
N GLU A 23 -5.27 8.47 -6.79
CA GLU A 23 -6.52 8.40 -7.56
C GLU A 23 -6.76 9.66 -8.40
N ILE A 24 -6.64 10.83 -7.77
CA ILE A 24 -6.84 12.14 -8.41
C ILE A 24 -5.76 12.39 -9.46
N GLN A 25 -4.49 12.12 -9.14
CA GLN A 25 -3.36 12.40 -10.03
C GLN A 25 -3.39 11.55 -11.30
N HIS A 26 -3.82 10.29 -11.18
CA HIS A 26 -3.82 9.30 -12.27
C HIS A 26 -5.18 9.16 -12.97
N GLY A 27 -6.22 9.85 -12.49
CA GLY A 27 -7.57 9.78 -13.06
C GLY A 27 -8.26 8.44 -12.82
N ILE A 28 -7.94 7.77 -11.71
CA ILE A 28 -8.56 6.52 -11.28
C ILE A 28 -9.87 6.83 -10.54
N PRO A 29 -10.93 6.00 -10.67
CA PRO A 29 -12.18 6.21 -9.97
C PRO A 29 -12.01 6.42 -8.46
N GLU A 30 -12.71 7.42 -7.94
CA GLU A 30 -12.68 7.76 -6.51
C GLU A 30 -13.04 6.54 -5.66
N GLY A 31 -12.20 6.27 -4.66
CA GLY A 31 -12.40 5.19 -3.70
C GLY A 31 -11.88 3.83 -4.14
N LEU A 32 -11.41 3.66 -5.39
CA LEU A 32 -10.90 2.38 -5.86
C LEU A 32 -9.61 1.97 -5.14
N MET A 33 -8.58 2.82 -5.18
CA MET A 33 -7.32 2.56 -4.47
C MET A 33 -7.50 2.60 -2.96
N GLN A 34 -8.39 3.46 -2.46
CA GLN A 34 -8.74 3.47 -1.04
C GLN A 34 -9.38 2.15 -0.58
N SER A 35 -10.10 1.46 -1.47
CA SER A 35 -10.64 0.13 -1.19
C SER A 35 -9.55 -0.94 -1.25
N ILE A 36 -8.65 -0.87 -2.23
CA ILE A 36 -7.48 -1.77 -2.35
C ILE A 36 -6.63 -1.70 -1.08
N THR A 37 -6.15 -0.51 -0.69
CA THR A 37 -5.27 -0.38 0.49
C THR A 37 -5.89 -0.94 1.77
N ARG A 38 -7.21 -0.85 1.94
CA ARG A 38 -7.92 -1.42 3.10
C ARG A 38 -7.87 -2.95 3.12
N VAL A 39 -7.96 -3.60 1.96
CA VAL A 39 -7.83 -5.05 1.85
C VAL A 39 -6.37 -5.45 2.10
N GLU A 40 -5.45 -4.71 1.49
CA GLU A 40 -4.03 -5.06 1.43
C GLU A 40 -3.27 -4.87 2.72
N SER A 41 -3.34 -3.69 3.33
CA SER A 41 -2.57 -3.36 4.54
C SER A 41 -3.45 -3.20 5.78
N GLY A 42 -4.70 -3.64 5.68
CA GLY A 42 -5.70 -3.51 6.74
C GLY A 42 -5.32 -4.30 8.00
N ARG A 43 -5.45 -3.67 9.16
CA ARG A 43 -5.40 -4.33 10.47
C ARG A 43 -6.45 -3.78 11.41
N LYS A 44 -6.83 -4.59 12.40
CA LYS A 44 -7.62 -4.09 13.53
C LYS A 44 -6.75 -3.15 14.36
N THR A 45 -7.26 -1.95 14.56
CA THR A 45 -6.69 -0.94 15.46
C THR A 45 -7.10 -1.24 16.91
N VAL A 46 -6.49 -0.52 17.87
CA VAL A 46 -6.84 -0.62 19.30
C VAL A 46 -8.28 -0.22 19.60
N THR A 47 -8.89 0.60 18.74
CA THR A 47 -10.30 1.03 18.83
C THR A 47 -11.26 0.02 18.20
N GLY A 48 -10.74 -1.04 17.55
CA GLY A 48 -11.53 -2.07 16.88
C GLY A 48 -11.86 -1.78 15.42
N GLU A 49 -11.48 -0.60 14.90
CA GLU A 49 -11.65 -0.24 13.50
C GLU A 49 -10.64 -0.99 12.61
N TYR A 50 -11.04 -1.30 11.38
CA TYR A 50 -10.16 -1.91 10.39
C TYR A 50 -9.59 -0.84 9.45
N MET A 51 -8.30 -0.54 9.59
CA MET A 51 -7.64 0.55 8.89
C MET A 51 -6.29 0.08 8.32
N PRO A 52 -5.90 0.58 7.13
CA PRO A 52 -4.60 0.25 6.55
C PRO A 52 -3.46 0.76 7.43
N TRP A 53 -2.31 0.07 7.42
CA TRP A 53 -1.16 0.42 8.23
C TRP A 53 0.08 0.63 7.36
N THR A 54 0.75 1.77 7.55
CA THR A 54 1.79 2.24 6.63
C THR A 54 3.03 1.37 6.63
N TRP A 55 3.46 0.91 7.80
CA TRP A 55 4.66 0.08 7.97
C TRP A 55 4.24 -1.39 8.03
N THR A 56 3.50 -1.83 7.02
CA THR A 56 3.08 -3.22 6.84
C THR A 56 3.99 -3.90 5.84
N LEU A 57 4.47 -5.09 6.16
CA LEU A 57 5.11 -6.00 5.22
C LEU A 57 4.31 -7.29 5.17
N ASN A 58 4.33 -7.97 4.04
CA ASN A 58 3.92 -9.36 3.95
C ASN A 58 5.08 -10.17 3.39
N ASP A 59 5.60 -11.09 4.20
CA ASP A 59 6.65 -12.02 3.80
C ASP A 59 6.07 -13.43 3.81
N SER A 60 6.04 -14.08 2.65
CA SER A 60 5.61 -15.47 2.51
C SER A 60 4.20 -15.77 3.08
N GLY A 61 3.30 -14.78 3.06
CA GLY A 61 1.93 -14.87 3.59
C GLY A 61 1.80 -14.47 5.06
N GLU A 62 2.90 -14.11 5.73
CA GLU A 62 2.91 -13.58 7.09
C GLU A 62 2.84 -12.05 7.06
N GLY A 63 1.71 -11.51 7.52
CA GLY A 63 1.52 -10.07 7.71
C GLY A 63 2.26 -9.55 8.95
N LEU A 64 3.23 -8.67 8.73
CA LEU A 64 4.09 -8.06 9.72
C LEU A 64 3.77 -6.56 9.84
N PHE A 65 3.60 -6.08 11.07
CA PHE A 65 3.21 -4.70 11.34
C PHE A 65 4.20 -4.03 12.28
N PHE A 66 4.85 -2.98 11.80
CA PHE A 66 5.90 -2.28 12.54
C PHE A 66 5.43 -0.93 13.06
N ASP A 67 5.98 -0.47 14.19
CA ASP A 67 5.62 0.84 14.74
C ASP A 67 6.33 2.00 14.01
N THR A 68 7.44 1.72 13.33
CA THR A 68 8.27 2.74 12.66
C THR A 68 8.73 2.29 11.29
N ARG A 69 8.95 3.28 10.40
CA ARG A 69 9.55 3.06 9.07
C ARG A 69 10.90 2.35 9.17
N GLN A 70 11.75 2.73 10.13
CA GLN A 70 13.07 2.13 10.28
C GLN A 70 12.98 0.64 10.61
N ALA A 71 12.11 0.25 11.54
CA ALA A 71 11.94 -1.15 11.91
C ALA A 71 11.42 -2.00 10.74
N ALA A 72 10.48 -1.47 9.94
CA ALA A 72 10.03 -2.13 8.71
C ALA A 72 11.18 -2.25 7.70
N PHE A 73 11.95 -1.18 7.49
CA PHE A 73 13.08 -1.18 6.57
C PHE A 73 14.18 -2.17 6.98
N ASP A 74 14.53 -2.21 8.27
CA ASP A 74 15.55 -3.13 8.78
C ASP A 74 15.15 -4.60 8.53
N TYR A 75 13.87 -4.94 8.73
CA TYR A 75 13.34 -6.26 8.38
C TYR A 75 13.41 -6.51 6.87
N LEU A 76 12.89 -5.58 6.08
CA LEU A 76 12.81 -5.68 4.62
C LEU A 76 14.20 -5.88 4.00
N GLN A 77 15.18 -5.10 4.44
CA GLN A 77 16.57 -5.23 3.99
C GLN A 77 17.15 -6.59 4.37
N ALA A 78 16.92 -7.06 5.60
CA ALA A 78 17.41 -8.36 6.04
C ALA A 78 16.80 -9.52 5.24
N ALA A 79 15.50 -9.44 4.89
CA ALA A 79 14.83 -10.44 4.05
C ALA A 79 15.44 -10.50 2.64
N VAL A 80 15.61 -9.33 2.01
CA VAL A 80 16.24 -9.20 0.68
C VAL A 80 17.69 -9.70 0.68
N ASP A 81 18.47 -9.35 1.70
CA ASP A 81 19.86 -9.78 1.83
C ASP A 81 19.99 -11.28 2.09
N ALA A 82 18.99 -11.90 2.73
CA ALA A 82 18.91 -13.35 2.94
C ALA A 82 18.50 -14.13 1.68
N GLY A 83 18.22 -13.43 0.57
CA GLY A 83 17.80 -14.02 -0.70
C GLY A 83 16.29 -14.18 -0.85
N ASP A 84 15.49 -13.68 0.10
CA ASP A 84 14.06 -13.54 -0.09
C ASP A 84 13.75 -12.24 -0.82
N HIS A 85 13.45 -12.37 -2.11
CA HIS A 85 13.14 -11.23 -2.96
C HIS A 85 11.65 -10.91 -3.02
N SER A 86 10.76 -11.63 -2.32
CA SER A 86 9.31 -11.57 -2.52
C SER A 86 8.54 -11.12 -1.29
N VAL A 87 8.80 -9.89 -0.87
CA VAL A 87 8.08 -9.20 0.21
C VAL A 87 7.14 -8.14 -0.37
N ASP A 88 5.87 -8.12 0.06
CA ASP A 88 4.92 -7.04 -0.25
C ASP A 88 5.08 -5.88 0.74
N VAL A 89 5.12 -4.65 0.22
CA VAL A 89 5.58 -3.49 0.98
C VAL A 89 4.52 -2.39 1.06
N GLY A 90 4.29 -1.92 2.28
CA GLY A 90 3.65 -0.64 2.58
C GLY A 90 2.14 -0.62 2.38
N CYS A 91 1.61 0.59 2.18
CA CYS A 91 0.18 0.87 2.08
C CYS A 91 -0.56 0.07 1.00
N MET A 92 0.12 -0.16 -0.13
CA MET A 92 -0.44 -0.78 -1.32
C MET A 92 0.10 -2.19 -1.58
N GLN A 93 0.90 -2.74 -0.65
CA GLN A 93 1.47 -4.09 -0.71
C GLN A 93 2.17 -4.36 -2.06
N VAL A 94 3.05 -3.45 -2.47
CA VAL A 94 3.82 -3.57 -3.72
C VAL A 94 4.95 -4.58 -3.52
N ASN A 95 5.00 -5.62 -4.35
CA ASN A 95 5.93 -6.73 -4.19
C ASN A 95 7.36 -6.40 -4.70
N THR A 96 8.35 -6.59 -3.85
CA THR A 96 9.78 -6.37 -4.15
C THR A 96 10.29 -7.17 -5.35
N LYS A 97 9.82 -8.41 -5.56
CA LYS A 97 10.35 -9.30 -6.61
C LYS A 97 10.05 -8.79 -8.01
N TRP A 98 8.87 -8.19 -8.16
CA TRP A 98 8.31 -7.83 -9.47
C TRP A 98 8.45 -6.34 -9.77
N HIS A 99 8.46 -5.51 -8.73
CA HIS A 99 8.25 -4.07 -8.88
C HIS A 99 9.40 -3.21 -8.38
N MET A 100 10.46 -3.80 -7.80
CA MET A 100 11.61 -3.04 -7.28
C MET A 100 12.28 -2.15 -8.34
N ASP A 101 12.32 -2.57 -9.60
CA ASP A 101 12.89 -1.77 -10.72
C ASP A 101 12.12 -0.46 -10.99
N GLY A 102 10.91 -0.32 -10.43
CA GLY A 102 10.12 0.91 -10.46
C GLY A 102 10.55 1.97 -9.44
N PHE A 103 11.45 1.62 -8.54
CA PHE A 103 11.92 2.48 -7.43
C PHE A 103 13.43 2.70 -7.54
N PHE A 104 13.91 3.81 -6.96
CA PHE A 104 15.34 4.09 -6.98
C PHE A 104 16.08 3.24 -5.94
N GLU A 105 15.50 3.07 -4.76
CA GLU A 105 16.03 2.20 -3.71
C GLU A 105 14.92 1.52 -2.89
N LEU A 106 15.27 0.46 -2.16
CA LEU A 106 14.33 -0.36 -1.40
C LEU A 106 13.53 0.45 -0.36
N ALA A 107 14.16 1.51 0.17
CA ALA A 107 13.54 2.41 1.12
C ALA A 107 12.39 3.25 0.51
N ASP A 108 12.39 3.47 -0.81
CA ASP A 108 11.33 4.21 -1.51
C ASP A 108 10.03 3.40 -1.59
N MET A 109 10.12 2.07 -1.62
CA MET A 109 8.92 1.21 -1.59
C MET A 109 8.10 1.38 -0.31
N LEU A 110 8.75 1.79 0.80
CA LEU A 110 8.11 2.11 2.07
C LEU A 110 7.61 3.56 2.13
N ASP A 111 8.02 4.45 1.22
CA ASP A 111 7.49 5.81 1.19
C ASP A 111 6.01 5.76 0.72
N PRO A 112 5.04 6.25 1.53
CA PRO A 112 3.63 6.09 1.20
C PRO A 112 3.21 6.87 -0.06
N VAL A 113 3.93 7.95 -0.40
CA VAL A 113 3.67 8.75 -1.61
C VAL A 113 4.10 7.95 -2.83
N GLN A 114 5.34 7.43 -2.82
CA GLN A 114 5.90 6.66 -3.93
C GLN A 114 5.20 5.30 -4.10
N ASN A 115 4.91 4.63 -2.99
CA ASN A 115 4.19 3.36 -2.97
C ASN A 115 2.80 3.49 -3.61
N ALA A 116 2.05 4.55 -3.26
CA ALA A 116 0.74 4.82 -3.86
C ALA A 116 0.85 5.22 -5.33
N ASP A 117 1.82 6.06 -5.70
CA ASP A 117 1.99 6.53 -7.07
C ASP A 117 2.37 5.39 -8.03
N TYR A 118 3.26 4.50 -7.58
CA TYR A 118 3.62 3.30 -8.34
C TYR A 118 2.42 2.36 -8.49
N ALA A 119 1.71 2.09 -7.40
CA ALA A 119 0.50 1.24 -7.41
C ALA A 119 -0.58 1.78 -8.37
N ALA A 120 -0.77 3.09 -8.43
CA ALA A 120 -1.69 3.72 -9.36
C ALA A 120 -1.27 3.47 -10.82
N SER A 121 0.01 3.67 -11.13
CA SER A 121 0.57 3.43 -12.46
C SER A 121 0.38 1.97 -12.87
N PHE A 122 0.71 1.03 -11.98
CA PHE A 122 0.51 -0.40 -12.23
C PHE A 122 -0.97 -0.76 -12.42
N LEU A 123 -1.88 -0.19 -11.63
CA LEU A 123 -3.31 -0.41 -11.78
C LEU A 123 -3.83 0.09 -13.13
N LEU A 124 -3.27 1.19 -13.67
CA LEU A 124 -3.58 1.67 -15.01
C LEU A 124 -3.08 0.73 -16.11
N ASP A 125 -1.90 0.12 -15.96
CA ASP A 125 -1.41 -0.88 -16.89
C ASP A 125 -2.33 -2.10 -16.93
N LEU A 126 -2.77 -2.57 -15.75
CA LEU A 126 -3.76 -3.64 -15.65
C LEU A 126 -5.11 -3.24 -16.26
N PHE A 127 -5.55 -2.00 -16.07
CA PHE A 127 -6.76 -1.48 -16.72
C PHE A 127 -6.61 -1.49 -18.25
N ALA A 128 -5.45 -1.09 -18.77
CA ALA A 128 -5.17 -1.13 -20.20
C ALA A 128 -5.16 -2.58 -20.74
N ALA A 129 -4.61 -3.54 -19.99
CA ALA A 129 -4.59 -4.95 -20.37
C ALA A 129 -5.97 -5.61 -20.34
N HIS A 130 -6.80 -5.29 -19.34
CA HIS A 130 -8.07 -5.98 -19.07
C HIS A 130 -9.32 -5.19 -19.45
N GLN A 131 -9.17 -3.92 -19.87
CA GLN A 131 -10.22 -3.04 -20.37
C GLN A 131 -11.39 -2.84 -19.38
N SER A 132 -11.16 -3.06 -18.09
CA SER A 132 -12.15 -2.92 -17.02
C SER A 132 -11.48 -2.79 -15.66
N TRP A 133 -12.08 -2.02 -14.76
CA TRP A 133 -11.59 -1.86 -13.39
C TRP A 133 -11.68 -3.15 -12.58
N ASP A 134 -12.77 -3.90 -12.73
CA ASP A 134 -12.92 -5.23 -12.10
C ASP A 134 -11.83 -6.19 -12.57
N GLY A 135 -11.51 -6.16 -13.87
CA GLY A 135 -10.41 -6.92 -14.44
C GLY A 135 -9.05 -6.49 -13.86
N ALA A 136 -8.81 -5.19 -13.75
CA ALA A 136 -7.58 -4.65 -13.20
C ALA A 136 -7.38 -5.05 -11.72
N VAL A 137 -8.39 -4.81 -10.88
CA VAL A 137 -8.35 -5.17 -9.45
C VAL A 137 -8.13 -6.67 -9.25
N LYS A 138 -8.79 -7.52 -10.05
CA LYS A 138 -8.63 -8.97 -9.96
C LYS A 138 -7.19 -9.44 -10.21
N HIS A 139 -6.42 -8.69 -11.00
CA HIS A 139 -5.03 -9.01 -11.34
C HIS A 139 -4.00 -8.17 -10.59
N TYR A 140 -4.44 -7.31 -9.66
CA TYR A 140 -3.54 -6.44 -8.89
C TYR A 140 -2.49 -7.21 -8.06
N HIS A 141 -2.75 -8.47 -7.71
CA HIS A 141 -1.77 -9.37 -7.05
C HIS A 141 -1.20 -10.45 -7.95
N SER A 142 -1.54 -10.46 -9.24
CA SER A 142 -0.90 -11.43 -10.13
C SER A 142 0.57 -11.08 -10.26
N SER A 143 1.41 -12.10 -10.13
CA SER A 143 2.88 -12.02 -10.23
C SER A 143 3.39 -11.66 -11.63
N ASP A 144 2.51 -11.17 -12.51
CA ASP A 144 2.76 -10.94 -13.93
C ASP A 144 2.65 -9.43 -14.17
N PRO A 145 3.77 -8.69 -14.23
CA PRO A 145 3.72 -7.34 -14.77
C PRO A 145 3.23 -7.42 -16.22
N ALA A 146 2.28 -6.55 -16.57
CA ALA A 146 1.62 -6.53 -17.88
C ALA A 146 2.59 -6.40 -19.08
#